data_AF-A0A1M3LLU0-F1
#
_entry.id   AF-A0A1M3LLU0-F1
#
_cell.length_a   1.000
_cell.length_b   1.000
_cell.length_c   1.000
_cell.angle_alpha   90.00
_cell.angle_beta   90.00
_cell.angle_gamma   90.00
#
_symmetry.space_group_name_H-M   'P 1'
#
loop_
_entity.id
_entity.type
_entity.pdbx_description
1 polymer ?
#
loop_
_entity_poly.entity_id
_entity_poly.type
_entity_poly.pdbx_seq_one_letter_code
_entity_poly.pdbx_strand_id
1 'polypeptide(L)'
;MRERTRVAVVVLAAGLGMLLAGCGPVPPSAVPSPSPSATRTPTPRPSASVPAPPSAVPSPEPSAAPTAAPEPGLGEPARQSIVESITSGNTAALEGYLADPVHIAIAASDAGGETTPAQAVGYVTAWTAGPAWAAAPGEFVAQGQASGYAERYFPPGVIVLVSDDEHFIAFAPAGDRIGAVLYGHRLAIG
;
A
#
# COMPACT_ATOMS: atom_id res chain seq x y z
N MET A 1 -14.73 -44.81 -8.00
CA MET A 1 -16.14 -45.15 -7.72
C MET A 1 -16.56 -44.46 -6.42
N ARG A 2 -17.65 -43.66 -6.48
CA ARG A 2 -18.31 -42.87 -5.40
C ARG A 2 -17.61 -41.54 -5.10
N GLU A 3 -17.89 -40.42 -5.76
CA GLU A 3 -19.14 -39.62 -5.79
C GLU A 3 -19.78 -39.38 -4.42
N ARG A 4 -19.83 -38.11 -3.99
CA ARG A 4 -21.02 -37.42 -3.45
C ARG A 4 -20.76 -35.93 -3.19
N THR A 5 -21.04 -35.16 -4.23
CA THR A 5 -21.79 -33.88 -4.25
C THR A 5 -22.43 -33.44 -2.93
N ARG A 6 -22.13 -32.20 -2.50
CA ARG A 6 -23.12 -31.32 -1.84
C ARG A 6 -22.93 -29.89 -2.36
N VAL A 7 -23.78 -29.57 -3.33
CA VAL A 7 -24.05 -28.22 -3.81
C VAL A 7 -24.91 -27.53 -2.74
N ALA A 8 -24.44 -26.40 -2.21
CA ALA A 8 -25.24 -25.52 -1.38
C ALA A 8 -25.60 -24.28 -2.22
N VAL A 9 -26.81 -24.28 -2.76
CA VAL A 9 -27.42 -23.09 -3.37
C VAL A 9 -27.99 -22.26 -2.22
N VAL A 10 -27.45 -21.05 -2.01
CA VAL A 10 -28.06 -20.04 -1.15
C VAL A 10 -28.71 -18.99 -2.06
N VAL A 11 -30.03 -19.08 -2.18
CA VAL A 11 -30.87 -18.02 -2.75
C VAL A 11 -31.11 -17.00 -1.64
N LEU A 12 -30.53 -15.79 -1.74
CA LEU A 12 -30.93 -14.67 -0.89
C LEU A 12 -31.80 -13.70 -1.70
N ALA A 13 -33.00 -13.49 -1.17
CA ALA A 13 -34.11 -12.81 -1.78
C ALA A 13 -33.93 -11.28 -1.84
N ALA A 14 -34.60 -10.70 -2.84
CA ALA A 14 -34.77 -9.28 -3.08
C ALA A 14 -35.33 -8.52 -1.87
N GLY A 15 -34.71 -7.37 -1.56
CA GLY A 15 -35.23 -6.32 -0.69
C GLY A 15 -35.41 -5.03 -1.49
N LEU A 16 -36.66 -4.72 -1.78
CA LEU A 16 -37.15 -3.60 -2.56
C LEU A 16 -37.30 -2.34 -1.67
N GLY A 17 -36.78 -1.21 -2.14
CA GLY A 17 -37.42 0.11 -1.94
C GLY A 17 -36.92 1.00 -0.80
N MET A 18 -36.32 2.14 -1.17
CA MET A 18 -36.83 3.43 -0.67
C MET A 18 -36.61 4.54 -1.70
N LEU A 19 -37.72 5.23 -1.95
CA LEU A 19 -37.97 6.32 -2.88
C LEU A 19 -37.84 7.63 -2.09
N LEU A 20 -37.29 8.69 -2.70
CA LEU A 20 -37.74 10.10 -2.70
C LEU A 20 -36.63 11.16 -2.59
N ALA A 21 -36.39 11.81 -3.73
CA ALA A 21 -36.47 13.26 -3.95
C ALA A 21 -35.76 14.22 -2.99
N GLY A 22 -34.67 14.81 -3.48
CA GLY A 22 -34.08 16.05 -2.96
C GLY A 22 -33.30 16.80 -4.02
N CYS A 23 -34.00 17.22 -5.09
CA CYS A 23 -33.42 18.06 -6.14
C CYS A 23 -33.50 19.53 -5.71
N GLY A 24 -32.37 20.15 -5.38
CA GLY A 24 -32.26 21.60 -5.17
C GLY A 24 -31.16 22.17 -6.07
N PRO A 25 -31.47 23.08 -7.01
CA PRO A 25 -30.45 23.79 -7.78
C PRO A 25 -29.75 24.82 -6.88
N VAL A 26 -28.48 24.60 -6.56
CA VAL A 26 -27.63 25.59 -5.89
C VAL A 26 -27.07 26.54 -6.95
N PRO A 27 -27.23 27.86 -6.82
CA PRO A 27 -26.75 28.83 -7.80
C PRO A 27 -25.21 28.88 -7.86
N PRO A 28 -24.60 29.16 -9.03
CA PRO A 28 -23.18 29.40 -9.11
C PRO A 28 -22.85 30.81 -8.59
N SER A 29 -22.18 30.91 -7.44
CA SER A 29 -21.45 32.12 -7.07
C SER A 29 -20.11 32.12 -7.79
N ALA A 30 -20.07 32.83 -8.92
CA ALA A 30 -18.82 33.21 -9.56
C ALA A 30 -18.09 34.23 -8.67
N VAL A 31 -16.93 33.84 -8.14
CA VAL A 31 -15.98 34.78 -7.54
C VAL A 31 -14.78 34.88 -8.48
N PRO A 32 -14.48 36.07 -9.03
CA PRO A 32 -13.30 36.26 -9.85
C PRO A 32 -12.05 36.45 -8.99
N SER A 33 -10.93 36.00 -9.56
CA SER A 33 -9.73 36.81 -9.81
C SER A 33 -8.44 36.22 -9.21
N PRO A 34 -7.57 35.63 -10.05
CA PRO A 34 -6.22 35.26 -9.64
C PRO A 34 -5.36 36.51 -9.48
N SER A 35 -4.70 36.66 -8.32
CA SER A 35 -3.55 37.54 -8.19
C SER A 35 -2.28 36.69 -8.19
N PRO A 36 -1.52 36.63 -9.31
CA PRO A 36 -0.21 36.01 -9.31
C PRO A 36 0.77 36.94 -8.58
N SER A 37 1.17 36.57 -7.37
CA SER A 37 2.32 37.22 -6.71
C SER A 37 3.62 36.66 -7.28
N ALA A 38 4.42 37.59 -7.78
CA ALA A 38 5.64 37.35 -8.51
C ALA A 38 6.72 36.63 -7.68
N THR A 39 7.35 35.69 -8.37
CA THR A 39 8.72 35.19 -8.25
C THR A 39 9.67 36.18 -7.56
N ARG A 40 10.29 35.75 -6.46
CA ARG A 40 11.61 36.25 -6.05
C ARG A 40 12.63 35.14 -6.25
N THR A 41 13.43 35.30 -7.29
CA THR A 41 14.65 34.54 -7.52
C THR A 41 15.66 34.88 -6.40
N PRO A 42 16.08 33.94 -5.55
CA PRO A 42 17.18 34.19 -4.64
C PRO A 42 18.49 34.35 -5.44
N THR A 43 19.15 35.48 -5.21
CA THR A 43 20.49 35.80 -5.71
C THR A 43 21.50 34.73 -5.26
N PRO A 44 22.31 34.14 -6.16
CA PRO A 44 23.39 33.25 -5.75
C PRO A 44 24.43 34.02 -4.94
N ARG A 45 24.73 33.52 -3.74
CA ARG A 45 25.80 34.03 -2.89
C ARG A 45 27.15 33.59 -3.47
N PRO A 46 28.16 34.48 -3.59
CA PRO A 46 29.47 34.12 -4.09
C PRO A 46 30.11 33.03 -3.22
N SER A 47 30.64 32.03 -3.93
CA SER A 47 31.36 30.88 -3.41
C SER A 47 32.67 31.33 -2.78
N ALA A 48 32.79 31.18 -1.46
CA ALA A 48 34.06 31.30 -0.77
C ALA A 48 34.87 30.03 -1.06
N SER A 49 35.98 30.17 -1.77
CA SER A 49 36.99 29.11 -1.89
C SER A 49 37.58 28.85 -0.51
N VAL A 50 37.21 27.72 0.09
CA VAL A 50 37.84 27.21 1.30
C VAL A 50 39.11 26.45 0.89
N PRO A 51 40.27 26.72 1.51
CA PRO A 51 41.52 26.00 1.27
C PRO A 51 41.37 24.50 1.55
N ALA A 52 41.95 23.67 0.68
CA ALA A 52 41.95 22.22 0.82
C ALA A 52 42.69 21.77 2.11
N PRO A 53 42.09 20.93 2.96
CA PRO A 53 42.81 20.29 4.06
C PRO A 53 43.78 19.22 3.54
N PRO A 54 44.86 18.92 4.29
CA PRO A 54 45.90 17.97 3.90
C PRO A 54 45.36 16.54 3.75
N SER A 55 45.97 15.80 2.81
CA SER A 55 45.68 14.41 2.46
C SER A 55 45.55 13.51 3.69
N ALA A 56 44.35 12.98 3.90
CA ALA A 56 44.09 11.96 4.91
C ALA A 56 44.74 10.63 4.50
N VAL A 57 45.39 10.03 5.50
CA VAL A 57 45.98 8.68 5.54
C VAL A 57 44.97 7.62 5.05
N PRO A 58 45.39 6.59 4.29
CA PRO A 58 44.48 5.53 3.85
C PRO A 58 43.86 4.82 5.05
N SER A 59 42.53 4.92 5.13
CA SER A 59 41.68 4.20 6.08
C SER A 59 41.76 2.70 5.80
N PRO A 60 41.81 1.82 6.83
CA PRO A 60 41.83 0.38 6.62
C PRO A 60 40.60 -0.07 5.83
N GLU A 61 40.85 -0.90 4.83
CA GLU A 61 39.87 -1.54 3.97
C GLU A 61 38.87 -2.34 4.84
N PRO A 62 37.55 -2.08 4.75
CA PRO A 62 36.57 -2.83 5.52
C PRO A 62 36.61 -4.30 5.09
N SER A 63 36.96 -5.18 6.03
CA SER A 63 36.83 -6.63 5.85
C SER A 63 35.37 -6.94 5.51
N ALA A 64 35.11 -7.29 4.25
CA ALA A 64 33.78 -7.61 3.76
C ALA A 64 33.22 -8.77 4.60
N ALA A 65 32.18 -8.47 5.38
CA ALA A 65 31.39 -9.49 6.07
C ALA A 65 30.79 -10.43 5.01
N PRO A 66 30.62 -11.73 5.32
CA PRO A 66 30.04 -12.69 4.39
C PRO A 66 28.67 -12.19 3.91
N THR A 67 28.57 -11.97 2.60
CA THR A 67 27.32 -11.68 1.90
C THR A 67 26.41 -12.89 2.07
N ALA A 68 25.46 -12.79 3.02
CA ALA A 68 24.36 -13.74 3.11
C ALA A 68 23.68 -13.83 1.73
N ALA A 69 23.39 -15.04 1.28
CA ALA A 69 22.64 -15.26 0.05
C ALA A 69 21.34 -14.44 0.12
N PRO A 70 20.98 -13.67 -0.94
CA PRO A 70 19.78 -12.86 -0.91
C PRO A 70 18.58 -13.77 -0.66
N GLU A 71 17.85 -13.52 0.43
CA GLU A 71 16.58 -14.18 0.65
C GLU A 71 15.65 -13.85 -0.52
N PRO A 72 14.94 -14.84 -1.10
CA PRO A 72 13.97 -14.57 -2.14
C PRO A 72 12.82 -13.75 -1.56
N GLY A 73 12.73 -12.48 -1.95
CA GLY A 73 11.69 -11.58 -1.48
C GLY A 73 12.02 -10.10 -1.73
N LEU A 74 11.09 -9.23 -1.36
CA LEU A 74 11.34 -7.80 -1.25
C LEU A 74 12.42 -7.56 -0.19
N GLY A 75 13.52 -6.92 -0.57
CA GLY A 75 14.55 -6.53 0.39
C GLY A 75 14.02 -5.52 1.42
N GLU A 76 14.57 -5.54 2.63
CA GLU A 76 14.22 -4.61 3.72
C GLU A 76 14.07 -3.13 3.32
N PRO A 77 14.97 -2.50 2.52
CA PRO A 77 14.78 -1.10 2.13
C PRO A 77 13.52 -0.87 1.27
N ALA A 78 13.13 -1.85 0.45
CA ALA A 78 11.90 -1.78 -0.32
C ALA A 78 10.68 -1.94 0.60
N ARG A 79 10.75 -2.85 1.58
CA ARG A 79 9.69 -3.05 2.59
C ARG A 79 9.47 -1.77 3.41
N GLN A 80 10.54 -1.13 3.86
CA GLN A 80 10.46 0.15 4.57
C GLN A 80 9.85 1.25 3.71
N SER A 81 10.26 1.35 2.44
CA SER A 81 9.71 2.33 1.50
C SER A 81 8.21 2.14 1.24
N ILE A 82 7.74 0.88 1.19
CA ILE A 82 6.31 0.56 1.07
C ILE A 82 5.54 1.01 2.32
N VAL A 83 6.06 0.73 3.52
CA VAL A 83 5.45 1.19 4.78
C VAL A 83 5.36 2.71 4.80
N GLU A 84 6.47 3.40 4.51
CA GLU A 84 6.54 4.86 4.49
C GLU A 84 5.57 5.47 3.45
N SER A 85 5.40 4.83 2.30
CA SER A 85 4.46 5.29 1.26
C SER A 85 3.02 5.31 1.76
N ILE A 86 2.61 4.34 2.58
CA ILE A 86 1.27 4.30 3.18
C ILE A 86 1.16 5.28 4.34
N THR A 87 2.12 5.27 5.28
CA THR A 87 2.04 6.11 6.48
C THR A 87 2.19 7.60 6.17
N SER A 88 2.85 7.97 5.08
CA SER A 88 2.95 9.36 4.61
C SER A 88 1.82 9.78 3.68
N GLY A 89 0.97 8.85 3.23
CA GLY A 89 -0.04 9.10 2.20
C GLY A 89 0.53 9.27 0.78
N ASN A 90 1.83 9.09 0.56
CA ASN A 90 2.47 9.14 -0.76
C ASN A 90 2.41 7.77 -1.47
N THR A 91 1.21 7.32 -1.78
CA THR A 91 0.96 6.02 -2.42
C THR A 91 1.47 5.92 -3.85
N ALA A 92 1.75 7.04 -4.53
CA ALA A 92 2.29 7.05 -5.90
C ALA A 92 3.64 6.31 -6.01
N ALA A 93 4.44 6.32 -4.94
CA ALA A 93 5.71 5.61 -4.89
C ALA A 93 5.55 4.07 -4.94
N LEU A 94 4.35 3.54 -4.68
CA LEU A 94 4.08 2.10 -4.69
C LEU A 94 4.12 1.49 -6.09
N GLU A 95 3.86 2.26 -7.15
CA GLU A 95 3.80 1.73 -8.51
C GLU A 95 5.09 0.99 -8.89
N GLY A 96 6.24 1.52 -8.45
CA GLY A 96 7.56 0.93 -8.66
C GLY A 96 7.86 -0.33 -7.84
N TYR A 97 6.96 -0.78 -6.96
CA TYR A 97 7.10 -2.01 -6.16
C TYR A 97 6.08 -3.09 -6.53
N LEU A 98 5.06 -2.75 -7.31
CA LEU A 98 4.01 -3.67 -7.75
C LEU A 98 4.50 -4.54 -8.92
N ALA A 99 4.01 -5.78 -8.98
CA ALA A 99 4.14 -6.65 -10.15
C ALA A 99 3.11 -6.26 -11.23
N ASP A 100 3.28 -6.74 -12.46
CA ASP A 100 2.28 -6.60 -13.52
C ASP A 100 1.94 -7.99 -14.07
N PRO A 101 0.76 -8.56 -13.79
CA PRO A 101 -0.39 -7.97 -13.07
C PRO A 101 -0.27 -8.00 -11.53
N VAL A 102 -1.08 -7.19 -10.85
CA VAL A 102 -1.33 -7.27 -9.39
C VAL A 102 -2.71 -7.86 -9.14
N HIS A 103 -2.81 -8.80 -8.20
CA HIS A 103 -4.11 -9.32 -7.77
C HIS A 103 -4.65 -8.55 -6.56
N ILE A 104 -5.81 -7.91 -6.71
CA ILE A 104 -6.52 -7.19 -5.65
C ILE A 104 -7.66 -8.05 -5.10
N ALA A 105 -7.85 -8.07 -3.78
CA ALA A 105 -9.04 -8.62 -3.15
C ALA A 105 -9.50 -7.80 -1.94
N ILE A 106 -10.77 -7.94 -1.58
CA ILE A 106 -11.37 -7.39 -0.37
C ILE A 106 -11.75 -8.56 0.54
N ALA A 107 -11.24 -8.58 1.77
CA ALA A 107 -11.53 -9.62 2.75
C ALA A 107 -13.04 -9.74 3.01
N ALA A 108 -13.50 -10.97 3.21
CA ALA A 108 -14.92 -11.35 3.29
C ALA A 108 -15.77 -11.00 2.06
N SER A 109 -15.15 -10.72 0.90
CA SER A 109 -15.85 -10.49 -0.36
C SER A 109 -15.19 -11.25 -1.51
N ASP A 110 -15.99 -11.65 -2.50
CA ASP A 110 -15.49 -12.12 -3.80
C ASP A 110 -15.12 -10.95 -4.74
N ALA A 111 -15.21 -9.70 -4.26
CA ALA A 111 -14.80 -8.52 -5.00
C ALA A 111 -13.27 -8.46 -5.13
N GLY A 112 -12.80 -8.22 -6.35
CA GLY A 112 -11.39 -8.18 -6.66
C GLY A 112 -11.10 -8.66 -8.08
N GLY A 113 -9.83 -8.85 -8.38
CA GLY A 113 -9.36 -9.31 -9.68
C GLY A 113 -7.92 -8.88 -9.97
N GLU A 114 -7.44 -9.28 -11.14
CA GLU A 114 -6.16 -8.78 -11.64
C GLU A 114 -6.30 -7.36 -12.17
N THR A 115 -5.30 -6.54 -11.91
CA THR A 115 -5.28 -5.13 -12.25
C THR A 115 -3.86 -4.69 -12.58
N THR A 116 -3.73 -3.56 -13.28
CA THR A 116 -2.41 -2.99 -13.56
C THR A 116 -1.83 -2.30 -12.31
N PRO A 117 -0.51 -2.11 -12.20
CA PRO A 117 0.12 -1.35 -11.12
C PRO A 117 -0.55 0.01 -10.86
N ALA A 118 -0.82 0.79 -11.91
CA ALA A 118 -1.45 2.11 -11.80
C ALA A 118 -2.86 2.03 -11.20
N GLN A 119 -3.66 1.03 -11.59
CA GLN A 119 -5.00 0.81 -11.03
C GLN A 119 -4.93 0.35 -9.57
N ALA A 120 -4.01 -0.57 -9.24
CA ALA A 120 -3.75 -1.00 -7.87
C ALA A 120 -3.39 0.19 -6.97
N VAL A 121 -2.51 1.10 -7.41
CA VAL A 121 -2.19 2.34 -6.67
C VAL A 121 -3.45 3.19 -6.46
N GLY A 122 -4.33 3.30 -7.46
CA GLY A 122 -5.61 3.99 -7.32
C GLY A 122 -6.49 3.38 -6.21
N TYR A 123 -6.59 2.05 -6.16
CA TYR A 123 -7.32 1.35 -5.09
C TYR A 123 -6.69 1.55 -3.71
N VAL A 124 -5.36 1.41 -3.60
CA VAL A 124 -4.64 1.66 -2.33
C VAL A 124 -4.90 3.09 -1.87
N THR A 125 -4.73 4.08 -2.75
CA THR A 125 -4.92 5.50 -2.44
C THR A 125 -6.32 5.79 -1.91
N ALA A 126 -7.35 5.23 -2.55
CA ALA A 126 -8.73 5.41 -2.10
C ALA A 126 -8.98 4.74 -0.75
N TRP A 127 -8.43 3.54 -0.53
CA TRP A 127 -8.61 2.78 0.72
C TRP A 127 -7.87 3.39 1.91
N THR A 128 -6.68 3.94 1.68
CA THR A 128 -5.83 4.49 2.75
C THR A 128 -6.08 5.97 3.03
N ALA A 129 -7.02 6.60 2.33
CA ALA A 129 -7.35 8.01 2.52
C ALA A 129 -8.07 8.26 3.85
N GLY A 130 -7.51 9.10 4.70
CA GLY A 130 -8.15 9.56 5.94
C GLY A 130 -7.44 9.11 7.23
N PRO A 131 -7.44 7.81 7.56
CA PRO A 131 -6.96 7.35 8.86
C PRO A 131 -5.44 7.32 8.95
N ALA A 132 -4.94 7.24 10.18
CA ALA A 132 -3.52 6.98 10.43
C ALA A 132 -3.23 5.50 10.27
N TRP A 133 -2.15 5.18 9.55
CA TRP A 133 -1.70 3.82 9.31
C TRP A 133 -0.42 3.53 10.10
N ALA A 134 -0.29 2.30 10.58
CA ALA A 134 0.91 1.79 11.25
C ALA A 134 1.17 0.34 10.83
N ALA A 135 2.41 -0.12 11.00
CA ALA A 135 2.74 -1.52 10.82
C ALA A 135 1.89 -2.39 11.76
N ALA A 136 1.34 -3.49 11.22
CA ALA A 136 0.53 -4.40 12.00
C ALA A 136 1.36 -5.09 13.08
N PRO A 137 0.79 -5.34 14.27
CA PRO A 137 1.49 -6.10 15.28
C PRO A 137 1.62 -7.57 14.87
N GLY A 138 2.66 -8.24 15.36
CA GLY A 138 3.04 -9.59 14.91
C GLY A 138 1.94 -10.63 15.09
N GLU A 139 1.13 -10.53 16.14
CA GLU A 139 -0.01 -11.41 16.38
C GLU A 139 -1.10 -11.30 15.30
N PHE A 140 -1.31 -10.12 14.73
CA PHE A 140 -2.28 -9.92 13.65
C PHE A 140 -1.80 -10.59 12.36
N VAL A 141 -0.49 -10.51 12.09
CA VAL A 141 0.13 -11.21 10.94
C VAL A 141 0.02 -12.72 11.14
N ALA A 142 0.31 -13.23 12.33
CA ALA A 142 0.19 -14.65 12.66
C ALA A 142 -1.27 -15.14 12.50
N GLN A 143 -2.25 -14.33 12.87
CA GLN A 143 -3.67 -14.64 12.65
C GLN A 143 -4.00 -14.73 11.15
N GLY A 144 -3.53 -13.79 10.34
CA GLY A 144 -3.67 -13.85 8.88
C GLY A 144 -3.05 -15.11 8.26
N GLN A 145 -1.88 -15.52 8.76
CA GLN A 145 -1.20 -16.75 8.36
C GLN A 145 -1.92 -18.04 8.77
N ALA A 146 -2.77 -17.99 9.80
CA ALA A 146 -3.61 -19.11 10.21
C ALA A 146 -5.00 -19.13 9.54
N SER A 147 -5.35 -18.05 8.82
CA SER A 147 -6.65 -17.90 8.17
C SER A 147 -6.73 -18.60 6.81
N GLY A 148 -7.94 -18.65 6.23
CA GLY A 148 -8.12 -19.10 4.84
C GLY A 148 -7.45 -18.21 3.78
N TYR A 149 -6.96 -17.02 4.15
CA TYR A 149 -6.25 -16.10 3.26
C TYR A 149 -4.73 -16.37 3.17
N ALA A 150 -4.21 -17.31 3.97
CA ALA A 150 -2.78 -17.51 4.18
C ALA A 150 -1.99 -17.72 2.90
N GLU A 151 -2.43 -18.64 2.04
CA GLU A 151 -1.67 -19.08 0.86
C GLU A 151 -1.38 -17.93 -0.13
N ARG A 152 -2.30 -16.97 -0.26
CA ARG A 152 -2.20 -15.90 -1.27
C ARG A 152 -1.84 -14.54 -0.69
N TYR A 153 -2.35 -14.20 0.50
CA TYR A 153 -2.26 -12.83 1.01
C TYR A 153 -1.42 -12.70 2.28
N PHE A 154 -1.09 -13.81 2.95
CA PHE A 154 -0.17 -13.81 4.10
C PHE A 154 0.99 -14.79 3.91
N PRO A 155 1.71 -14.80 2.77
CA PRO A 155 2.93 -15.58 2.66
C PRO A 155 4.03 -15.02 3.60
N PRO A 156 5.11 -15.78 3.82
CA PRO A 156 6.30 -15.24 4.48
C PRO A 156 6.77 -13.93 3.81
N GLY A 157 7.13 -12.93 4.61
CA GLY A 157 7.58 -11.63 4.13
C GLY A 157 6.47 -10.62 3.81
N VAL A 158 5.19 -10.99 3.96
CA VAL A 158 4.04 -10.07 3.83
C VAL A 158 4.26 -8.79 4.64
N ILE A 159 3.87 -7.65 4.05
CA ILE A 159 3.86 -6.35 4.71
C ILE A 159 2.41 -6.04 5.06
N VAL A 160 2.09 -5.89 6.33
CA VAL A 160 0.72 -5.62 6.78
C VAL A 160 0.71 -4.31 7.53
N LEU A 161 -0.23 -3.43 7.18
CA LEU A 161 -0.52 -2.22 7.92
C LEU A 161 -1.95 -2.25 8.44
N VAL A 162 -2.16 -1.67 9.60
CA VAL A 162 -3.45 -1.46 10.24
C VAL A 162 -3.70 0.03 10.41
N SER A 163 -4.97 0.41 10.29
CA SER A 163 -5.46 1.76 10.54
C SER A 163 -6.08 1.83 11.93
N ASP A 164 -6.14 3.04 12.51
CA ASP A 164 -6.83 3.30 13.77
C ASP A 164 -8.35 3.07 13.72
N ASP A 165 -8.95 3.06 12.52
CA ASP A 165 -10.35 2.74 12.25
C ASP A 165 -10.59 1.23 12.01
N GLU A 166 -9.76 0.35 12.58
CA GLU A 166 -9.90 -1.12 12.47
C GLU A 166 -9.86 -1.66 11.02
N HIS A 167 -9.29 -0.91 10.07
CA HIS A 167 -9.01 -1.37 8.72
C HIS A 167 -7.60 -1.96 8.64
N PHE A 168 -7.36 -2.84 7.67
CA PHE A 168 -6.04 -3.36 7.34
C PHE A 168 -5.79 -3.40 5.84
N ILE A 169 -4.52 -3.48 5.49
CA ILE A 169 -4.01 -3.72 4.14
C ILE A 169 -2.82 -4.66 4.23
N ALA A 170 -2.79 -5.71 3.41
CA ALA A 170 -1.70 -6.66 3.33
C ALA A 170 -1.12 -6.67 1.91
N PHE A 171 0.19 -6.48 1.80
CA PHE A 171 0.95 -6.54 0.56
C PHE A 171 1.75 -7.84 0.53
N ALA A 172 1.32 -8.77 -0.32
CA ALA A 172 1.94 -10.08 -0.46
C ALA A 172 3.06 -10.04 -1.51
N PRO A 173 4.31 -10.37 -1.14
CA PRO A 173 5.42 -10.45 -2.08
C PRO A 173 5.24 -11.60 -3.09
N ALA A 174 5.68 -11.35 -4.31
CA ALA A 174 5.88 -12.32 -5.39
C ALA A 174 7.25 -12.02 -6.03
N GLY A 175 8.29 -12.70 -5.52
CA GLY A 175 9.68 -12.37 -5.87
C GLY A 175 10.12 -11.03 -5.27
N ASP A 176 10.72 -10.15 -6.07
CA ASP A 176 11.16 -8.81 -5.68
C ASP A 176 10.04 -7.75 -5.75
N ARG A 177 8.80 -8.15 -6.01
CA ARG A 177 7.63 -7.27 -6.21
C ARG A 177 6.46 -7.67 -5.33
N ILE A 178 5.44 -6.83 -5.27
CA ILE A 178 4.14 -7.15 -4.70
C ILE A 178 3.23 -7.74 -5.77
N GLY A 179 2.83 -9.01 -5.59
CA GLY A 179 1.95 -9.71 -6.52
C GLY A 179 0.47 -9.67 -6.12
N ALA A 180 0.17 -9.45 -4.84
CA ALA A 180 -1.21 -9.35 -4.38
C ALA A 180 -1.38 -8.33 -3.25
N VAL A 181 -2.56 -7.71 -3.21
CA VAL A 181 -2.99 -6.80 -2.14
C VAL A 181 -4.36 -7.23 -1.63
N LEU A 182 -4.47 -7.35 -0.31
CA LEU A 182 -5.73 -7.62 0.39
C LEU A 182 -6.09 -6.42 1.25
N TYR A 183 -7.32 -5.94 1.12
CA TYR A 183 -7.90 -4.91 1.99
C TYR A 183 -8.97 -5.52 2.87
N GLY A 184 -9.20 -4.98 4.07
CA GLY A 184 -10.35 -5.43 4.86
C GLY A 184 -10.48 -4.76 6.21
N HIS A 185 -11.47 -5.22 6.98
CA HIS A 185 -11.65 -4.86 8.38
C HIS A 185 -10.98 -5.92 9.26
N ARG A 186 -10.39 -5.57 10.41
CA ARG A 186 -9.63 -6.50 11.28
C ARG A 186 -10.45 -7.71 11.72
N LEU A 187 -11.75 -7.52 11.90
CA LEU A 187 -12.72 -8.58 12.24
C LEU A 187 -12.86 -9.67 11.14
N ALA A 188 -12.44 -9.40 9.91
CA ALA A 188 -12.56 -10.34 8.80
C ALA A 188 -11.50 -11.47 8.81
N ILE A 189 -10.47 -11.36 9.65
CA ILE A 189 -9.40 -12.38 9.79
C ILE A 189 -9.66 -13.34 10.98
N GLY A 190 -10.84 -13.24 11.61
CA GLY A 190 -11.26 -14.04 12.77
C GLY A 190 -11.79 -15.42 12.44
#